data_AF-A0A1G8KBX5-F1
#
_entry.id   AF-A0A1G8KBX5-F1
#
_cell.length_a   1.000
_cell.length_b   1.000
_cell.length_c   1.000
_cell.angle_alpha   90.00
_cell.angle_beta   90.00
_cell.angle_gamma   90.00
#
_symmetry.space_group_name_H-M   'P 1'
#
loop_
_entity.id
_entity.type
_entity.pdbx_description
1 polymer ?
#
loop_
_entity_poly.entity_id
_entity_poly.type
_entity_poly.pdbx_seq_one_letter_code
_entity_poly.pdbx_strand_id
1 'polypeptide(L)'
;MNRPLPTMQELAAEAEFQMLAAIDVLNWLSVLAGAIQLDHLHNSGRGASYLAQLAQYLSDTDSGGVRLAMEQFKELSESAPQNAEVPNPGAEAEGAQ
;
A
#
# COMPACT_ATOMS: atom_id res chain seq x y z
N MET A 1 18.07 19.90 3.00
CA MET A 1 18.97 18.79 2.60
C MET A 1 18.36 18.16 1.35
N ASN A 2 19.08 18.15 0.23
CA ASN A 2 18.64 17.45 -0.99
C ASN A 2 18.94 15.96 -0.82
N ARG A 3 17.96 15.17 -0.36
CA ARG A 3 18.07 13.71 -0.49
C ARG A 3 17.82 13.35 -1.95
N PRO A 4 18.62 12.45 -2.54
CA PRO A 4 18.30 11.91 -3.85
C PRO A 4 16.92 11.26 -3.81
N LEU A 5 16.19 11.36 -4.93
CA LEU A 5 14.90 10.69 -5.08
C LEU A 5 15.11 9.18 -4.90
N PRO A 6 14.21 8.49 -4.16
CA PRO A 6 14.31 7.06 -3.97
C PRO A 6 14.17 6.33 -5.31
N THR A 7 14.93 5.25 -5.45
CA THR A 7 14.89 4.37 -6.62
C THR A 7 13.58 3.59 -6.66
N MET A 8 13.19 3.12 -7.85
CA MET A 8 12.00 2.28 -8.03
C MET A 8 12.02 1.04 -7.11
N GLN A 9 13.20 0.49 -6.85
CA GLN A 9 13.37 -0.69 -6.01
C GLN A 9 13.16 -0.38 -4.52
N GLU A 10 13.63 0.78 -4.04
CA GLU A 10 13.39 1.24 -2.66
C GLU A 10 11.89 1.51 -2.43
N LEU A 11 11.22 2.10 -3.41
CA LEU A 11 9.79 2.36 -3.35
C LEU A 11 8.94 1.09 -3.42
N ALA A 12 9.34 0.11 -4.24
CA ALA A 12 8.69 -1.19 -4.27
C ALA A 12 8.82 -1.92 -2.92
N ALA A 13 10.00 -1.87 -2.29
CA ALA A 13 10.22 -2.44 -0.97
C ALA A 13 9.41 -1.73 0.12
N GLU A 14 9.32 -0.39 0.07
CA GLU A 14 8.47 0.37 0.98
C GLU A 14 6.98 0.05 0.77
N ALA A 15 6.52 -0.03 -0.48
CA ALA A 15 5.14 -0.41 -0.79
C ALA A 15 4.81 -1.84 -0.29
N GLU A 16 5.73 -2.80 -0.45
CA GLU A 16 5.59 -4.15 0.11
C GLU A 16 5.49 -4.11 1.63
N PHE A 17 6.35 -3.36 2.30
CA PHE A 17 6.30 -3.19 3.76
C PHE A 17 4.96 -2.59 4.21
N GLN A 18 4.49 -1.53 3.55
CA GLN A 18 3.21 -0.89 3.85
C GLN A 18 2.02 -1.82 3.60
N MET A 19 2.09 -2.67 2.57
CA MET A 19 1.06 -3.71 2.32
C MET A 19 1.05 -4.78 3.41
N LEU A 20 2.20 -5.22 3.90
CA LEU A 20 2.29 -6.15 5.03
C LEU A 20 1.74 -5.53 6.32
N ALA A 21 2.09 -4.28 6.61
CA ALA A 21 1.51 -3.55 7.73
C ALA A 21 -0.01 -3.42 7.61
N ALA A 22 -0.54 -3.13 6.42
CA ALA A 22 -1.99 -3.06 6.19
C ALA A 22 -2.69 -4.41 6.44
N ILE A 23 -2.07 -5.53 6.06
CA ILE A 23 -2.60 -6.88 6.34
C ILE A 23 -2.71 -7.11 7.86
N ASP A 24 -1.68 -6.72 8.62
CA ASP A 24 -1.71 -6.86 10.07
C ASP A 24 -2.84 -6.04 10.68
N VAL A 25 -3.03 -4.79 10.25
CA VAL A 25 -4.13 -3.94 10.73
C VAL A 25 -5.50 -4.55 10.43
N LEU A 26 -5.70 -5.08 9.23
CA LEU A 26 -6.93 -5.77 8.86
C LEU A 26 -7.18 -7.02 9.72
N ASN A 27 -6.12 -7.77 10.05
CA ASN A 27 -6.22 -8.91 10.97
C ASN A 27 -6.67 -8.47 12.37
N TRP A 28 -6.10 -7.37 12.89
CA TRP A 28 -6.49 -6.83 14.19
C TRP A 28 -7.95 -6.36 14.22
N LEU A 29 -8.39 -5.67 13.16
CA LEU A 29 -9.80 -5.24 13.04
C LEU A 29 -10.75 -6.44 12.95
N SER A 30 -10.37 -7.49 12.22
CA SER A 30 -11.15 -8.73 12.13
C SER A 30 -11.30 -9.41 13.51
N VAL A 31 -10.21 -9.50 14.27
CA VAL A 31 -10.22 -10.05 15.63
C VAL A 31 -11.08 -9.21 16.56
N LEU A 32 -11.01 -7.88 16.48
CA LEU A 32 -11.85 -6.97 17.27
C LEU A 32 -13.33 -7.13 16.95
N ALA A 33 -13.70 -7.29 15.68
CA ALA A 33 -15.08 -7.57 15.29
C ALA A 33 -15.60 -8.88 15.93
N GLY A 34 -14.78 -9.94 15.90
CA GLY A 34 -15.09 -11.19 16.60
C GLY A 34 -15.22 -11.02 18.12
N ALA A 35 -14.33 -10.24 18.74
CA ALA A 35 -14.37 -9.94 20.16
C ALA A 35 -15.65 -9.18 20.57
N ILE A 36 -16.09 -8.21 19.76
CA ILE A 36 -17.36 -7.49 19.98
C ILE A 36 -18.54 -8.46 19.94
N GLN A 37 -18.57 -9.36 18.94
CA GLN A 37 -19.62 -10.37 18.81
C GLN A 37 -19.66 -11.31 20.03
N LEU A 38 -18.48 -11.77 20.49
CA LEU A 38 -18.37 -12.63 21.67
C LEU A 38 -18.78 -11.90 22.95
N ASP A 39 -18.42 -10.63 23.10
CA ASP A 39 -18.82 -9.80 24.24
C ASP A 39 -20.34 -9.59 24.27
N HIS A 40 -20.99 -9.41 23.12
CA HIS A 40 -22.45 -9.42 23.01
C HIS A 40 -23.05 -10.77 23.44
N LEU A 41 -22.47 -11.88 22.98
CA LEU A 41 -23.01 -13.22 23.24
C LEU A 41 -22.85 -13.66 24.71
N HIS A 42 -21.72 -13.34 25.34
CA HIS A 42 -21.34 -13.90 26.64
C HIS A 42 -21.27 -12.89 27.78
N ASN A 43 -21.14 -11.60 27.47
CA ASN A 43 -20.93 -10.54 28.46
C ASN A 43 -22.01 -9.44 28.38
N SER A 44 -23.12 -9.71 27.66
CA SER A 44 -24.23 -8.78 27.44
C SER A 44 -23.81 -7.44 26.81
N GLY A 45 -22.71 -7.43 26.06
CA GLY A 45 -22.23 -6.23 25.38
C GLY A 45 -21.58 -5.19 26.29
N ARG A 46 -21.22 -5.53 27.53
CA ARG A 46 -20.61 -4.59 28.49
C ARG A 46 -19.28 -4.01 28.02
N GLY A 47 -18.51 -4.78 27.25
CA GLY A 47 -17.20 -4.38 26.71
C GLY A 47 -17.27 -3.84 25.28
N ALA A 48 -18.37 -4.07 24.56
CA ALA A 48 -18.49 -3.79 23.14
C ALA A 48 -18.19 -2.33 22.77
N SER A 49 -18.58 -1.35 23.60
CA SER A 49 -18.30 0.07 23.33
C SER A 49 -16.81 0.41 23.44
N TYR A 50 -16.07 -0.22 24.35
CA TYR A 50 -14.62 -0.04 24.49
C TYR A 50 -13.87 -0.72 23.34
N LEU A 51 -14.31 -1.91 22.93
CA LEU A 51 -13.76 -2.64 21.79
C LEU A 51 -13.99 -1.89 20.48
N ALA A 52 -15.17 -1.27 20.30
CA ALA A 52 -15.46 -0.43 19.15
C ALA A 52 -14.58 0.84 19.12
N GLN A 53 -14.35 1.48 20.26
CA GLN A 53 -13.43 2.62 20.37
C GLN A 53 -11.99 2.24 20.03
N LEU A 54 -11.54 1.05 20.45
CA LEU A 54 -10.22 0.53 20.10
C LEU A 54 -10.09 0.26 18.59
N ALA A 55 -11.13 -0.31 17.96
CA ALA A 55 -11.16 -0.51 16.51
C ALA A 55 -11.11 0.82 15.74
N GLN A 56 -11.83 1.84 16.22
CA GLN A 56 -11.80 3.18 15.63
C GLN A 56 -10.39 3.79 15.73
N TYR A 57 -9.76 3.71 16.90
CA TYR A 57 -8.40 4.20 17.09
C TYR A 57 -7.39 3.54 16.14
N LEU A 58 -7.45 2.21 15.98
CA LEU A 58 -6.61 1.48 15.03
C LEU A 58 -6.83 1.95 13.58
N SER A 59 -8.09 2.12 13.16
CA SER A 59 -8.43 2.62 11.82
C SER A 59 -7.87 4.02 11.55
N ASP A 60 -7.96 4.91 12.54
CA ASP A 60 -7.56 6.31 12.41
C ASP A 60 -6.03 6.48 12.38
N THR A 61 -5.29 5.57 13.01
CA THR A 61 -3.83 5.70 13.18
C THR A 61 -3.03 5.07 12.03
N ASP A 62 -3.50 3.98 11.44
CA ASP A 62 -2.68 3.19 10.48
C ASP A 62 -2.93 3.47 8.99
N SER A 63 -4.01 4.17 8.65
CA SER A 63 -4.37 4.39 7.23
C SER A 63 -3.53 5.45 6.51
N GLY A 64 -2.68 6.20 7.23
CA GLY A 64 -1.85 7.28 6.68
C GLY A 64 -0.65 6.80 5.85
N GLY A 65 0.08 5.78 6.32
CA GLY A 65 1.30 5.28 5.67
C GLY A 65 1.02 4.59 4.33
N VAL A 66 -0.04 3.78 4.29
CA VAL A 66 -0.47 3.05 3.09
C VAL A 66 -0.88 3.99 1.96
N ARG A 67 -1.63 5.05 2.27
CA ARG A 67 -2.07 6.04 1.27
C ARG A 67 -0.90 6.81 0.68
N LEU A 68 0.05 7.21 1.53
CA LEU A 68 1.27 7.92 1.09
C LEU A 68 2.12 7.05 0.16
N ALA A 69 2.33 5.77 0.50
CA ALA A 69 3.08 4.86 -0.35
C ALA A 69 2.39 4.59 -1.70
N MET A 70 1.05 4.51 -1.72
CA MET A 70 0.28 4.42 -2.97
C MET A 70 0.44 5.67 -3.85
N GLU A 71 0.44 6.86 -3.25
CA GLU A 71 0.66 8.12 -3.97
C GLU A 71 2.07 8.19 -4.55
N GLN A 72 3.10 7.84 -3.76
CA GLN A 72 4.49 7.79 -4.23
C GLN A 72 4.69 6.79 -5.38
N PHE A 73 4.07 5.61 -5.29
CA PHE A 73 4.13 4.63 -6.37
C PHE A 73 3.45 5.15 -7.66
N LYS A 74 2.31 5.83 -7.53
CA LYS A 74 1.61 6.44 -8.66
C LYS A 74 2.44 7.54 -9.32
N GLU A 75 3.02 8.45 -8.54
CA GLU A 75 3.87 9.54 -9.06
C GLU A 75 5.06 9.00 -9.86
N LEU A 76 5.69 7.90 -9.43
CA LEU A 76 6.76 7.28 -10.22
C LEU A 76 6.26 6.54 -11.45
N SER A 77 5.08 5.91 -11.41
CA SER A 77 4.51 5.29 -12.60
C SER A 77 4.22 6.32 -13.70
N GLU A 78 3.84 7.54 -13.31
CA GLU A 78 3.60 8.66 -14.23
C GLU A 78 4.91 9.34 -14.67
N SER A 79 5.98 9.23 -13.88
CA SER A 79 7.31 9.83 -14.14
C SER A 79 8.30 8.91 -14.86
N ALA A 80 7.98 7.62 -15.01
CA ALA A 80 8.83 6.67 -15.72
C ALA A 80 8.95 7.08 -17.20
N PRO A 81 10.16 7.18 -17.78
CA PRO A 81 10.30 7.42 -19.21
C PRO A 81 9.62 6.27 -19.93
N GLN A 82 8.51 6.54 -20.62
CA GLN A 82 8.02 5.63 -21.65
C GLN A 82 9.18 5.48 -22.61
N ASN A 83 9.77 4.27 -22.68
CA ASN A 83 10.88 3.98 -23.58
C ASN A 83 10.52 4.58 -24.94
N ALA A 84 11.20 5.65 -25.34
CA ALA A 84 11.10 6.15 -26.69
C ALA A 84 11.45 4.94 -27.58
N GLU A 85 10.55 4.59 -28.50
CA GLU A 85 10.81 3.60 -29.54
C GLU A 85 12.23 3.83 -30.05
N VAL A 86 13.16 2.96 -29.67
CA VAL A 86 14.52 3.00 -30.17
C VAL A 86 14.39 2.63 -31.65
N PRO A 87 14.66 3.54 -32.60
CA PRO A 87 14.57 3.21 -34.01
C PRO A 87 15.56 2.08 -34.26
N ASN A 88 15.06 0.93 -34.72
CA ASN A 88 15.86 -0.26 -35.01
C ASN A 88 16.99 0.12 -36.00
N PRO A 89 18.27 0.15 -35.61
CA PRO A 89 19.36 0.60 -36.48
C PRO A 89 19.69 -0.41 -37.60
N GLY A 90 19.01 -1.55 -37.66
CA GLY A 90 19.30 -2.64 -38.60
C GLY A 90 18.39 -2.75 -39.81
N ALA A 91 17.46 -1.81 -40.02
CA ALA A 91 16.46 -1.92 -41.08
C ALA A 91 16.75 -1.01 -42.27
N GLU A 92 17.94 -1.06 -42.86
CA GLU A 92 18.20 -0.57 -44.24
C GLU A 92 19.63 -0.94 -44.69
N ALA A 93 19.79 -2.13 -45.30
CA ALA A 93 20.80 -2.41 -46.33
C ALA A 93 20.71 -3.87 -46.81
N GLU A 94 19.59 -4.27 -47.43
CA GLU A 94 19.61 -5.47 -48.30
C GLU A 94 18.44 -5.39 -49.28
N GLY A 95 18.64 -4.65 -50.37
CA GLY A 95 17.63 -4.47 -51.40
C GLY A 95 17.89 -3.29 -52.33
N ALA A 96 19.09 -3.18 -52.90
CA ALA A 96 19.32 -2.35 -54.07
C ALA A 96 20.10 -3.16 -55.11
N GLN A 97 19.51 -3.18 -56.29
CA GLN A 97 19.77 -4.00 -57.48
C GLN A 97 21.19 -3.88 -58.05
#